data_AF-A0A2D6NCP4-F1
#
_entry.id   AF-A0A2D6NCP4-F1
#
_cell.length_a   1.000
_cell.length_b   1.000
_cell.length_c   1.000
_cell.angle_alpha   90.00
_cell.angle_beta   90.00
_cell.angle_gamma   90.00
#
_symmetry.space_group_name_H-M   'P 1'
#
loop_
_entity.id
_entity.type
_entity.pdbx_description
1 polymer ?
#
loop_
_entity_poly.entity_id
_entity_poly.type
_entity_poly.pdbx_seq_one_letter_code
_entity_poly.pdbx_strand_id
1 'polypeptide(L)'
;MSQNIQEKFTKYEIARIVGSRALQIAMDAPILLKLSEEKLKDLNHDAIKIAELELEEDALPIAVHRPTPKRGKDRIGAVKEDSVSDEELKEKEKEVEKEIQEDAKELGFTETDESEEAIAETPSTAEEQ
;
A
#
# COMPACT_ATOMS: atom_id res chain seq x y z
N MET A 1 -12.98 24.43 18.69
CA MET A 1 -11.59 24.01 18.96
C MET A 1 -10.67 25.18 19.15
N SER A 2 -10.18 25.32 20.38
CA SER A 2 -9.21 26.34 20.80
C SER A 2 -7.89 26.21 20.03
N GLN A 3 -7.31 27.34 19.61
CA GLN A 3 -6.08 27.39 18.81
C GLN A 3 -4.90 26.65 19.48
N ASN A 4 -4.85 26.67 20.82
CA ASN A 4 -3.82 26.00 21.63
C ASN A 4 -3.73 24.47 21.42
N ILE A 5 -4.83 23.79 21.03
CA ILE A 5 -4.84 22.33 20.84
C ILE A 5 -4.24 21.97 19.49
N GLN A 6 -4.53 22.77 18.47
CA GLN A 6 -4.00 22.58 17.12
C GLN A 6 -2.49 22.83 17.06
N GLU A 7 -1.94 23.61 17.99
CA GLU A 7 -0.51 23.78 18.16
C GLU A 7 0.16 22.56 18.85
N LYS A 8 -0.52 21.91 19.80
CA LYS A 8 0.01 20.75 20.55
C LYS A 8 -0.06 19.44 19.76
N PHE A 9 -1.18 19.22 19.07
CA PHE A 9 -1.51 17.94 18.44
C PHE A 9 -1.80 18.10 16.95
N THR A 10 -1.42 17.09 16.17
CA THR A 10 -1.80 17.02 14.76
C THR A 10 -3.30 16.68 14.62
N LYS A 11 -3.90 17.02 13.48
CA LYS A 11 -5.30 16.67 13.17
C LYS A 11 -5.60 15.17 13.33
N TYR A 12 -4.63 14.30 13.06
CA TYR A 12 -4.77 12.85 13.19
C TYR A 12 -4.75 12.39 14.64
N GLU A 13 -3.89 13.01 15.45
CA GLU A 13 -3.82 12.74 16.88
C GLU A 13 -5.10 13.20 17.57
N ILE A 14 -5.59 14.41 17.25
CA ILE A 14 -6.86 14.93 17.76
C ILE A 14 -8.00 13.96 17.44
N ALA A 15 -8.14 13.57 16.17
CA ALA A 15 -9.18 12.62 15.76
C ALA A 15 -9.09 11.29 16.52
N ARG A 16 -7.87 10.77 16.74
CA ARG A 16 -7.67 9.52 17.47
C ARG A 16 -7.95 9.65 18.97
N ILE A 17 -7.57 10.78 19.57
CA ILE A 17 -7.85 11.08 20.97
C ILE A 17 -9.36 11.14 21.19
N VAL A 18 -10.07 11.99 20.41
CA VAL A 18 -11.53 12.14 20.49
C VAL A 18 -12.23 10.81 20.26
N GLY A 19 -11.86 10.06 19.22
CA GLY A 19 -12.47 8.76 18.93
C GLY A 19 -12.26 7.74 20.05
N SER A 20 -11.04 7.63 20.58
CA SER A 20 -10.74 6.72 21.70
C SER A 20 -11.47 7.11 22.97
N ARG A 21 -11.60 8.42 23.25
CA ARG A 21 -12.26 8.92 24.44
C ARG A 21 -13.78 8.81 24.35
N ALA A 22 -14.36 9.09 23.18
CA ALA A 22 -15.78 8.88 22.93
C ALA A 22 -16.17 7.41 23.15
N LEU A 23 -15.33 6.47 22.71
CA LEU A 23 -15.55 5.05 22.98
C LEU A 23 -15.54 4.73 24.48
N GLN A 24 -14.62 5.32 25.25
CA GLN A 24 -14.59 5.15 26.71
C GLN A 24 -15.88 5.66 27.35
N ILE A 25 -16.35 6.85 26.97
CA ILE A 25 -17.59 7.44 27.50
C ILE A 25 -18.80 6.58 27.13
N ALA A 26 -18.83 6.02 25.92
CA ALA A 26 -19.88 5.08 25.50
C ALA A 26 -19.87 3.76 26.30
N MET A 27 -18.75 3.43 26.93
CA MET A 27 -18.59 2.30 27.86
C MET A 27 -18.76 2.74 29.33
N ASP A 28 -19.53 3.81 29.57
CA ASP A 28 -19.81 4.37 30.91
C ASP A 28 -18.55 4.78 31.70
N ALA A 29 -17.45 5.11 31.02
CA ALA A 29 -16.27 5.66 31.69
C ALA A 29 -16.59 7.04 32.32
N PRO A 30 -15.95 7.37 33.46
CA PRO A 30 -16.21 8.63 34.15
C PRO A 30 -15.77 9.83 33.32
N ILE A 31 -16.66 10.83 33.24
CA ILE A 31 -16.39 12.15 32.67
C ILE A 31 -15.56 12.94 33.68
N LEU A 32 -14.39 13.44 33.25
CA LEU A 32 -13.46 14.19 34.09
C LEU A 32 -13.89 15.66 34.26
N LEU A 33 -14.64 16.19 33.30
CA LEU A 33 -15.16 17.55 33.38
C LEU A 33 -16.41 17.62 34.26
N LYS A 34 -16.52 18.68 35.07
CA LYS A 34 -17.74 19.00 35.81
C LYS A 34 -18.79 19.60 34.86
N LEU A 35 -19.57 18.76 34.21
CA LEU A 35 -20.73 19.17 33.41
C LEU A 35 -21.97 19.24 34.30
N SER A 36 -22.76 20.32 34.17
CA SER A 36 -24.09 20.38 34.79
C SER A 36 -25.06 19.46 34.03
N GLU A 37 -26.10 18.98 34.69
CA GLU A 37 -27.13 18.14 34.06
C GLU A 37 -27.81 18.81 32.86
N GLU A 38 -27.96 20.14 32.92
CA GLU A 38 -28.48 20.95 31.81
C GLU A 38 -27.60 20.84 30.57
N LYS A 39 -26.28 21.00 30.73
CA LYS A 39 -25.33 20.87 29.62
C LYS A 39 -25.29 19.46 29.05
N LEU A 40 -25.44 18.41 29.88
CA LEU A 40 -25.52 17.04 29.39
C LEU A 40 -26.76 16.81 28.51
N LYS A 41 -27.90 17.38 28.91
CA LYS A 41 -29.15 17.33 28.15
C LYS A 41 -29.04 18.11 26.83
N ASP A 42 -28.44 19.29 26.86
CA ASP A 42 -28.21 20.11 25.65
C ASP A 42 -27.32 19.38 24.62
N LEU A 43 -26.38 18.57 25.11
CA LEU A 43 -25.49 17.75 24.29
C LEU A 43 -26.13 16.42 23.83
N ASN A 44 -27.38 16.14 24.23
CA ASN A 44 -28.08 14.86 23.98
C ASN A 44 -27.25 13.63 24.39
N HIS A 45 -26.39 13.75 25.41
CA HIS A 45 -25.49 12.67 25.85
C HIS A 45 -24.59 12.10 24.73
N ASP A 46 -24.26 12.92 23.72
CA ASP A 46 -23.37 12.51 22.63
C ASP A 46 -21.93 12.37 23.11
N ALA A 47 -21.44 11.13 23.13
CA ALA A 47 -20.10 10.80 23.60
C ALA A 47 -18.98 11.51 22.82
N ILE A 48 -19.18 11.80 21.54
CA ILE A 48 -18.18 12.49 20.72
C ILE A 48 -18.04 13.94 21.18
N LYS A 49 -19.17 14.63 21.34
CA LYS A 49 -19.17 16.04 21.79
C LYS A 49 -18.63 16.19 23.20
N ILE A 50 -18.93 15.24 24.08
CA ILE A 50 -18.38 15.23 25.43
C ILE A 50 -16.86 15.05 25.38
N ALA A 51 -16.35 14.14 24.56
CA ALA A 51 -14.91 13.95 24.39
C ALA A 51 -14.21 15.18 23.79
N GLU A 52 -14.84 15.88 22.84
CA GLU A 52 -14.34 17.14 22.29
C GLU A 52 -14.22 18.22 23.36
N LEU A 53 -15.25 18.38 24.20
CA LEU A 53 -15.24 19.34 25.31
C LEU A 53 -14.17 19.03 26.35
N GLU A 54 -13.99 17.75 26.71
CA GLU A 54 -12.93 17.35 27.64
C GLU A 54 -11.52 17.61 27.08
N LEU A 55 -11.33 17.46 25.77
CA LEU A 55 -10.07 17.79 25.11
C LEU A 55 -9.87 19.31 25.03
N GLU A 56 -10.96 20.08 24.82
CA GLU A 56 -10.90 21.54 24.74
C GLU A 56 -10.50 22.21 26.06
N GLU A 57 -10.94 21.64 27.17
CA GLU A 57 -10.67 22.12 28.52
C GLU A 57 -9.36 21.54 29.12
N ASP A 58 -8.55 20.85 28.30
CA ASP A 58 -7.28 20.19 28.70
C ASP A 58 -7.43 19.27 29.93
N ALA A 59 -8.63 18.69 30.11
CA ALA A 59 -8.98 17.86 31.27
C ALA A 59 -8.46 16.42 31.15
N LEU A 60 -8.11 15.99 29.94
CA LEU A 60 -7.65 14.64 29.64
C LEU A 60 -6.13 14.52 29.82
N PRO A 61 -5.63 13.70 30.77
CA PRO A 61 -4.20 13.47 30.95
C PRO A 61 -3.68 12.48 29.88
N ILE A 62 -3.49 12.96 28.66
CA ILE A 62 -3.09 12.13 27.51
C ILE A 62 -1.70 12.53 27.02
N ALA A 63 -0.87 11.53 26.75
CA ALA A 63 0.42 11.69 26.11
C ALA A 63 0.45 10.90 24.79
N VAL A 64 0.91 11.53 23.70
CA VAL A 64 1.05 10.86 22.40
C VAL A 64 2.50 10.43 22.22
N HIS A 65 2.72 9.13 22.08
CA HIS A 65 4.03 8.60 21.72
C HIS A 65 4.26 8.74 20.21
N ARG A 66 5.31 9.46 19.82
CA ARG A 66 5.68 9.73 18.42
C ARG A 66 6.97 8.98 18.04
N PRO A 67 6.90 7.66 17.76
CA PRO A 67 8.08 6.90 17.38
C PRO A 67 8.56 7.30 15.99
N THR A 68 9.85 7.61 15.85
CA THR A 68 10.46 7.74 14.53
C THR A 68 10.67 6.36 13.91
N PRO A 69 10.56 6.22 12.58
CA PRO A 69 10.85 4.94 11.92
C PRO A 69 12.28 4.51 12.24
N LYS A 70 12.44 3.27 12.71
CA LYS A 70 13.75 2.65 12.94
C LYS A 70 14.00 1.66 11.81
N ARG A 71 15.24 1.57 11.34
CA ARG A 71 15.63 0.51 10.40
C ARG A 71 15.42 -0.85 11.07
N GLY A 72 14.57 -1.68 10.48
CA GLY A 72 14.42 -3.08 10.89
C GLY A 72 15.77 -3.78 10.75
N LYS A 73 16.17 -4.57 11.75
CA LYS A 73 17.38 -5.41 11.68
C LYS A 73 17.14 -6.68 10.86
N ASP A 74 15.90 -6.89 10.42
CA ASP A 74 15.51 -8.00 9.59
C ASP A 74 16.22 -7.83 8.26
N ARG A 75 17.30 -8.61 8.09
CA ARG A 75 17.91 -8.80 6.78
C ARG A 75 16.80 -9.44 5.95
N ILE A 76 16.23 -8.70 5.02
CA ILE A 76 15.47 -9.28 3.91
C ILE A 76 16.38 -10.40 3.41
N GLY A 77 15.93 -11.65 3.54
CA GLY A 77 16.75 -12.81 3.21
C GLY A 77 17.32 -12.57 1.82
N ALA A 78 18.64 -12.62 1.69
CA ALA A 78 19.27 -12.53 0.38
C ALA A 78 18.56 -13.55 -0.50
N VAL A 79 17.97 -13.08 -1.60
CA VAL A 79 17.44 -13.97 -2.62
C VAL A 79 18.60 -14.89 -2.96
N LYS A 80 18.43 -16.19 -2.75
CA LYS A 80 19.39 -17.16 -3.27
C LYS A 80 19.27 -17.03 -4.78
N GLU A 81 20.16 -16.28 -5.40
CA GLU A 81 20.44 -16.46 -6.80
C GLU A 81 21.02 -17.87 -6.87
N ASP A 82 20.23 -18.82 -7.36
CA ASP A 82 20.76 -20.12 -7.73
C ASP A 82 21.83 -19.83 -8.79
N SER A 83 23.10 -19.99 -8.41
CA SER A 83 24.22 -19.87 -9.34
C SER A 83 24.16 -21.08 -10.27
N VAL A 84 23.32 -21.00 -11.30
CA VAL A 84 23.31 -21.97 -12.39
C VAL A 84 24.68 -21.85 -13.06
N SER A 85 25.40 -22.97 -13.17
CA SER A 85 26.71 -22.98 -13.83
C SER A 85 26.54 -22.73 -15.33
N ASP A 86 27.54 -22.13 -15.98
CA ASP A 86 27.52 -21.85 -17.43
C ASP A 86 27.29 -23.11 -18.28
N GLU A 87 27.56 -24.31 -17.73
CA GLU A 87 27.36 -25.59 -18.40
C GLU A 87 25.87 -25.98 -18.42
N GLU A 88 25.16 -25.85 -17.31
CA GLU A 88 23.74 -26.17 -17.20
C GLU A 88 22.87 -25.23 -18.06
N LEU A 89 23.29 -23.97 -18.24
CA LEU A 89 22.63 -23.03 -19.15
C LEU A 89 22.78 -23.46 -20.61
N LYS A 90 24.00 -23.83 -21.03
CA LYS A 90 24.28 -24.30 -22.40
C LYS A 90 23.57 -25.61 -22.73
N GLU A 91 23.42 -26.50 -21.76
CA GLU A 91 22.69 -27.76 -21.97
C GLU A 91 21.21 -27.49 -22.19
N LYS A 92 20.60 -26.62 -21.37
CA LYS A 92 19.19 -26.21 -21.54
C LYS A 92 18.97 -25.44 -22.85
N GLU A 93 19.87 -24.56 -23.24
CA GLU A 93 19.79 -23.85 -24.52
C GLU A 93 19.82 -24.82 -25.70
N LYS A 94 20.71 -25.82 -25.68
CA LYS A 94 20.78 -26.85 -26.73
C LYS A 94 19.56 -27.77 -26.76
N GLU A 95 18.96 -28.04 -25.60
CA GLU A 95 17.74 -28.84 -25.51
C GLU A 95 16.56 -28.06 -26.11
N VAL A 96 16.43 -26.78 -25.75
CA VAL A 96 15.42 -25.87 -26.30
C VAL A 96 15.59 -25.65 -27.81
N GLU A 97 16.81 -25.49 -28.31
CA GLU A 97 17.06 -25.39 -29.76
C GLU A 97 16.63 -26.64 -30.53
N LYS A 98 16.86 -27.82 -29.94
CA LYS A 98 16.42 -29.09 -30.55
C LYS A 98 14.90 -29.23 -30.54
N GLU A 99 14.25 -28.89 -29.42
CA GLU A 99 12.78 -28.88 -29.34
C GLU A 99 12.19 -27.93 -30.39
N ILE A 100 12.74 -26.71 -30.52
CA ILE A 100 12.29 -25.74 -31.52
C ILE A 100 12.50 -26.27 -32.96
N GLN A 101 13.63 -26.92 -33.25
CA GLN A 101 13.86 -27.53 -34.56
C GLN A 101 12.94 -28.72 -34.84
N GLU A 102 12.69 -29.56 -33.84
CA GLU A 102 11.77 -30.70 -33.94
C GLU A 102 10.33 -30.20 -34.15
N ASP A 103 9.88 -29.22 -33.38
CA ASP A 103 8.58 -28.56 -33.53
C ASP A 103 8.43 -27.89 -34.90
N ALA A 104 9.46 -27.16 -35.37
CA ALA A 104 9.45 -26.53 -36.69
C ALA A 104 9.32 -27.58 -37.81
N LYS A 105 10.04 -28.71 -37.68
CA LYS A 105 10.00 -29.82 -38.61
C LYS A 105 8.66 -30.57 -38.57
N GLU A 106 8.07 -30.75 -37.39
CA GLU A 106 6.74 -31.34 -37.19
C GLU A 106 5.64 -30.46 -37.78
N LEU A 107 5.76 -29.14 -37.63
CA LEU A 107 4.89 -28.13 -38.25
C LEU A 107 5.12 -27.96 -39.76
N GLY A 108 6.06 -28.72 -40.36
CA GLY A 108 6.31 -28.76 -41.79
C GLY A 108 7.10 -27.56 -42.32
N PHE A 109 7.76 -26.78 -41.47
CA PHE A 109 8.76 -25.81 -41.89
C PHE A 109 10.05 -26.54 -42.29
N THR A 110 10.23 -26.77 -43.58
CA THR A 110 11.52 -27.17 -44.14
C THR A 110 12.38 -25.93 -44.35
N GLU A 111 13.62 -25.92 -43.85
CA GLU A 111 14.65 -24.97 -44.27
C GLU A 111 14.80 -25.10 -45.80
N THR A 112 14.17 -24.16 -46.51
CA THR A 112 14.37 -24.01 -47.95
C THR A 112 15.65 -23.21 -48.08
N ASP A 113 16.76 -23.94 -48.24
CA ASP A 113 18.04 -23.39 -48.67
C ASP A 113 17.84 -22.52 -49.92
N GLU A 114 18.50 -21.38 -49.91
CA GLU A 114 18.46 -20.28 -50.86
C GLU A 114 18.32 -20.70 -52.34
N SER A 115 17.21 -20.30 -52.98
CA SER A 115 17.19 -19.93 -54.39
C SER A 115 16.11 -18.89 -54.66
N GLU A 116 16.58 -17.67 -54.94
CA GLU A 116 16.03 -16.55 -55.73
C GLU A 116 14.66 -16.82 -56.41
N GLU A 117 13.65 -15.95 -56.36
CA GLU A 117 13.64 -14.62 -56.99
C GLU A 117 12.54 -13.70 -56.42
N ALA A 118 12.84 -12.40 -56.50
CA ALA A 118 12.05 -11.23 -56.12
C ALA A 118 10.69 -11.09 -56.82
N ILE A 119 9.68 -10.54 -56.13
CA ILE A 119 8.78 -9.42 -56.55
C ILE A 119 8.23 -8.78 -55.24
N ALA A 120 8.71 -7.59 -54.82
CA ALA A 120 8.00 -6.28 -54.84
C ALA A 120 6.49 -6.37 -54.49
N GLU A 121 5.87 -5.64 -53.56
CA GLU A 121 5.88 -4.20 -53.30
C GLU A 121 5.22 -3.96 -51.92
N THR A 122 5.68 -2.95 -51.19
CA THR A 122 4.94 -2.33 -50.09
C THR A 122 3.82 -1.42 -50.62
N PRO A 123 2.62 -1.40 -50.02
CA PRO A 123 1.80 -0.19 -50.05
C PRO A 123 1.64 0.42 -48.65
N SER A 124 2.07 1.67 -48.56
CA SER A 124 1.38 2.82 -47.99
C SER A 124 0.62 2.67 -46.67
N THR A 125 1.16 3.37 -45.67
CA THR A 125 0.45 4.24 -44.70
C THR A 125 -1.01 4.50 -45.06
N ALA A 126 -1.92 4.14 -44.16
CA ALA A 126 -3.31 4.60 -44.13
C ALA A 126 -3.53 5.40 -42.85
N GLU A 127 -3.44 6.73 -42.97
CA GLU A 127 -4.18 7.69 -42.15
C GLU A 127 -5.58 7.88 -42.77
N GLU A 128 -6.55 8.24 -41.92
CA GLU A 128 -7.98 8.54 -42.17
C GLU A 128 -8.88 7.29 -42.39
N GLN A 129 -9.80 6.93 -41.49
CA GLN A 129 -10.72 7.75 -40.67
C GLN A 129 -11.02 7.10 -39.31
#